data_AF-A0A973GRG9-F1
#
_entry.id   AF-A0A973GRG9-F1
#
_cell.length_a   1.000
_cell.length_b   1.000
_cell.length_c   1.000
_cell.angle_alpha   90.00
_cell.angle_beta   90.00
_cell.angle_gamma   90.00
#
_symmetry.space_group_name_H-M   'P 1'
#
loop_
_entity.id
_entity.type
_entity.pdbx_description
1 polymer ?
#
loop_
_entity_poly.entity_id
_entity_poly.type
_entity_poly.pdbx_seq_one_letter_code
_entity_poly.pdbx_strand_id
1 'polypeptide(L)'
;GEYGQGHIPGAALVPLGDLYEREREFDRSRPTVLYCRSGNRSRAAASILLDAGFTNVFSMEGGIQAWSGLVVDGPPEAGMVLFSGREKPEELIALAWSLEEGSRRFYRSMASALEDREAVGLFDGLVRAEDHHQAALVGVYREATGDTAVSAIPEVFFLGAVPGEVMEGGMSVMKALEWVKGKEVNDVLDLSLALESHAFDLYIRMARELAGESAKRVFQVLAAEEKVHLDRMVALLEKRRFPGAS
;
A
#
# COMPACT_ATOMS: atom_id res chain seq x y z
N GLY A 1 -15.99 7.18 14.43
CA GLY A 1 -16.42 5.77 14.50
C GLY A 1 -15.23 4.88 14.83
N GLU A 2 -15.44 3.58 15.05
CA GLU A 2 -14.38 2.63 15.44
C GLU A 2 -13.18 2.63 14.47
N TYR A 3 -13.42 2.73 13.15
CA TYR A 3 -12.37 2.85 12.12
C TYR A 3 -11.41 4.02 12.38
N GLY A 4 -11.97 5.17 12.79
CA GLY A 4 -11.19 6.37 13.08
C GLY A 4 -10.30 6.26 14.32
N GLN A 5 -10.57 5.27 15.18
CA GLN A 5 -9.77 4.96 16.37
C GLN A 5 -8.70 3.90 16.09
N GLY A 6 -8.77 3.23 14.94
CA GLY A 6 -7.85 2.17 14.55
C GLY A 6 -8.37 1.33 13.39
N HIS A 7 -7.58 1.23 12.32
CA HIS A 7 -7.83 0.37 11.17
C HIS A 7 -6.52 -0.22 10.63
N ILE A 8 -6.62 -1.35 9.92
CA ILE A 8 -5.50 -1.91 9.16
C ILE A 8 -5.22 -0.95 7.98
N PRO A 9 -3.95 -0.56 7.73
CA PRO A 9 -3.58 0.28 6.58
C PRO A 9 -4.18 -0.21 5.26
N GLY A 10 -4.62 0.73 4.42
CA GLY A 10 -5.27 0.44 3.13
C GLY A 10 -6.61 -0.31 3.19
N ALA A 11 -7.20 -0.51 4.37
CA ALA A 11 -8.51 -1.15 4.47
C ALA A 11 -9.65 -0.23 3.98
N ALA A 12 -10.57 -0.76 3.18
CA ALA A 12 -11.75 0.00 2.76
C ALA A 12 -12.78 0.07 3.90
N LEU A 13 -13.21 1.28 4.28
CA LEU A 13 -14.36 1.41 5.17
C LEU A 13 -15.67 1.21 4.40
N VAL A 14 -16.33 0.09 4.66
CA VAL A 14 -17.72 -0.13 4.29
C VAL A 14 -18.54 -0.48 5.52
N PRO A 15 -19.50 0.38 5.93
CA PRO A 15 -20.47 0.01 6.94
C PRO A 15 -21.24 -1.24 6.50
N LEU A 16 -21.42 -2.20 7.41
CA LEU A 16 -22.08 -3.48 7.09
C LEU A 16 -23.48 -3.28 6.47
N GLY A 17 -24.21 -2.26 6.91
CA GLY A 17 -25.56 -1.95 6.39
C GLY A 17 -25.56 -1.50 4.93
N ASP A 18 -24.46 -0.92 4.46
CA ASP A 18 -24.34 -0.39 3.11
C ASP A 18 -23.73 -1.43 2.15
N LEU A 19 -23.19 -2.53 2.68
CA LEU A 19 -22.40 -3.49 1.90
C LEU A 19 -23.20 -4.16 0.78
N TYR A 20 -24.51 -4.38 0.96
CA TYR A 20 -25.35 -4.96 -0.09
C TYR A 20 -25.45 -4.07 -1.33
N GLU A 21 -25.42 -2.75 -1.15
CA GLU A 21 -25.56 -1.76 -2.23
C GLU A 21 -24.20 -1.35 -2.83
N ARG A 22 -23.12 -1.58 -2.07
CA ARG A 22 -21.74 -1.20 -2.39
C ARG A 22 -20.85 -2.38 -2.79
N GLU A 23 -21.40 -3.58 -2.82
CA GLU A 23 -20.74 -4.82 -3.23
C GLU A 23 -20.07 -4.72 -4.62
N ARG A 24 -20.63 -3.92 -5.52
CA ARG A 24 -20.13 -3.68 -6.89
C ARG A 24 -18.86 -2.84 -6.95
N GLU A 25 -18.49 -2.18 -5.85
CA GLU A 25 -17.23 -1.44 -5.77
C GLU A 25 -16.01 -2.38 -5.73
N PHE A 26 -16.23 -3.67 -5.46
CA PHE A 26 -15.17 -4.67 -5.31
C PHE A 26 -15.10 -5.64 -6.48
N ASP A 27 -13.87 -5.97 -6.88
CA ASP A 27 -13.59 -6.96 -7.91
C ASP A 27 -13.81 -8.39 -7.38
N ARG A 28 -14.86 -9.04 -7.87
CA ARG A 28 -15.27 -10.40 -7.47
C ARG A 28 -14.23 -11.48 -7.74
N SER A 29 -13.27 -11.22 -8.62
CA SER A 29 -12.20 -12.16 -8.95
C SER A 29 -11.06 -12.16 -7.94
N ARG A 30 -10.99 -11.15 -7.07
CA ARG A 30 -9.89 -10.97 -6.13
C ARG A 30 -10.18 -11.62 -4.76
N PRO A 31 -9.17 -12.22 -4.10
CA PRO A 31 -9.27 -12.56 -2.69
C PRO A 31 -9.66 -11.33 -1.86
N THR A 32 -10.67 -11.46 -1.01
CA THR A 32 -11.20 -10.38 -0.17
C THR A 32 -11.12 -10.79 1.30
N VAL A 33 -10.37 -10.05 2.11
CA VAL A 33 -10.29 -10.25 3.56
C VAL A 33 -11.11 -9.18 4.27
N LEU A 34 -12.04 -9.62 5.12
CA LEU A 34 -12.94 -8.78 5.89
C LEU A 34 -12.53 -8.81 7.35
N TYR A 35 -12.58 -7.66 8.01
CA TYR A 35 -12.46 -7.58 9.46
C TYR A 35 -13.41 -6.54 10.03
N CYS A 36 -13.70 -6.66 11.31
CA CYS A 36 -14.35 -5.61 12.08
C CYS A 36 -13.61 -5.49 13.43
N ARG A 37 -14.23 -4.89 14.45
CA ARG A 37 -13.62 -4.80 15.79
C ARG A 37 -13.21 -6.17 16.35
N SER A 38 -14.15 -7.12 16.41
CA SER A 38 -13.96 -8.43 17.06
C SER A 38 -14.22 -9.65 16.18
N GLY A 39 -14.43 -9.46 14.87
CA GLY A 39 -14.72 -10.52 13.89
C GLY A 39 -16.20 -10.89 13.67
N ASN A 40 -17.14 -10.42 14.50
CA ASN A 40 -18.56 -10.81 14.36
C ASN A 40 -19.25 -10.20 13.13
N ARG A 41 -19.05 -8.91 12.86
CA ARG A 41 -19.66 -8.22 11.71
C ARG A 41 -19.01 -8.62 10.40
N SER A 42 -17.71 -8.93 10.39
CA SER A 42 -17.02 -9.40 9.19
C SER A 42 -17.48 -10.78 8.74
N ARG A 43 -17.90 -11.67 9.66
CA ARG A 43 -18.56 -12.93 9.30
C ARG A 43 -19.91 -12.70 8.60
N ALA A 44 -20.70 -11.74 9.08
CA ALA A 44 -21.94 -11.36 8.40
C ALA A 44 -21.66 -10.75 7.01
N ALA A 45 -20.68 -9.85 6.91
CA ALA A 45 -20.23 -9.29 5.64
C ALA A 45 -19.76 -10.38 4.66
N ALA A 46 -19.07 -11.41 5.15
CA ALA A 46 -18.62 -12.51 4.31
C ALA A 46 -19.80 -13.25 3.67
N SER A 47 -20.87 -13.51 4.44
CA SER A 47 -22.10 -14.10 3.90
C SER A 47 -22.71 -13.25 2.79
N ILE A 48 -22.77 -11.92 2.99
CA ILE A 48 -23.30 -10.98 2.00
C ILE A 48 -22.51 -11.05 0.69
N LEU A 49 -21.17 -11.04 0.77
CA LEU A 49 -20.33 -11.10 -0.43
C LEU A 49 -20.40 -12.47 -1.12
N LEU A 50 -20.48 -13.58 -0.37
CA LEU A 50 -20.68 -14.90 -0.95
C LEU A 50 -22.01 -14.98 -1.71
N ASP A 51 -23.10 -14.46 -1.12
CA ASP A 51 -24.42 -14.37 -1.78
C ASP A 51 -24.39 -13.49 -3.03
N ALA A 52 -23.53 -12.46 -3.05
CA ALA A 52 -23.30 -11.57 -4.19
C ALA A 52 -22.37 -12.18 -5.28
N GLY A 53 -21.91 -13.42 -5.10
CA GLY A 53 -21.14 -14.17 -6.09
C GLY A 53 -19.61 -13.99 -5.99
N PHE A 54 -19.10 -13.47 -4.88
CA PHE A 54 -17.67 -13.55 -4.58
C PHE A 54 -17.31 -14.98 -4.21
N THR A 55 -16.17 -15.48 -4.69
CA THR A 55 -15.76 -16.89 -4.46
C THR A 55 -14.60 -17.03 -3.49
N ASN A 56 -13.92 -15.92 -3.18
CA ASN A 56 -12.70 -15.93 -2.39
C ASN A 56 -12.78 -14.90 -1.25
N VAL A 57 -13.61 -15.19 -0.25
CA VAL A 57 -13.91 -14.28 0.87
C VAL A 57 -13.46 -14.89 2.18
N PHE A 58 -12.67 -14.15 2.94
CA PHE A 58 -12.17 -14.53 4.26
C PHE A 58 -12.63 -13.53 5.32
N SER A 59 -12.95 -14.00 6.51
CA SER A 59 -13.16 -13.13 7.68
C SER A 59 -12.05 -13.38 8.68
N MET A 60 -11.35 -12.31 9.07
CA MET A 60 -10.31 -12.36 10.10
C MET A 60 -10.93 -12.72 11.46
N GLU A 61 -10.51 -13.85 12.03
CA GLU A 61 -10.93 -14.27 13.36
C GLU A 61 -10.38 -13.30 14.42
N GLY A 62 -11.22 -12.95 15.40
CA GLY A 62 -10.89 -11.92 16.40
C GLY A 62 -10.88 -10.48 15.88
N GLY A 63 -11.04 -10.27 14.56
CA GLY A 63 -11.03 -8.94 13.95
C GLY A 63 -9.73 -8.18 14.20
N ILE A 64 -9.80 -6.85 14.18
CA ILE A 64 -8.62 -6.01 14.43
C ILE A 64 -8.06 -6.17 15.85
N GLN A 65 -8.85 -6.66 16.81
CA GLN A 65 -8.34 -6.95 18.17
C GLN A 65 -7.34 -8.11 18.20
N ALA A 66 -7.38 -9.01 17.21
CA ALA A 66 -6.40 -10.08 17.05
C ALA A 66 -5.27 -9.71 16.09
N TRP A 67 -5.31 -8.53 15.47
CA TRP A 67 -4.28 -8.06 14.57
C TRP A 67 -3.06 -7.59 15.36
N SER A 68 -1.93 -8.24 15.14
CA SER A 68 -0.64 -7.88 15.76
C SER A 68 0.21 -6.95 14.89
N GLY A 69 -0.20 -6.71 13.65
CA GLY A 69 0.47 -5.78 12.75
C GLY A 69 0.14 -4.33 13.08
N LEU A 70 0.58 -3.42 12.21
CA LEU A 70 0.34 -2.00 12.40
C LEU A 70 -1.16 -1.66 12.32
N VAL A 71 -1.58 -0.77 13.22
CA VAL A 71 -2.90 -0.13 13.21
C VAL A 71 -2.68 1.37 13.02
N VAL A 72 -3.39 1.95 12.07
CA VAL A 72 -3.41 3.40 11.82
C VAL A 72 -4.73 4.01 12.30
N ASP A 73 -4.69 5.27 12.73
CA ASP A 73 -5.86 6.04 13.15
C ASP A 73 -6.13 7.19 12.17
N GLY A 74 -7.31 7.79 12.29
CA GLY A 74 -7.76 8.83 11.37
C GLY A 74 -8.91 8.38 10.46
N PRO A 75 -9.55 9.33 9.78
CA PRO A 75 -10.79 9.06 9.08
C PRO A 75 -10.50 8.20 7.82
N PRO A 76 -11.51 7.55 7.20
CA PRO A 76 -11.34 6.65 6.02
C PRO A 76 -10.44 7.19 4.92
N GLU A 77 -10.39 8.51 4.85
CA GLU A 77 -9.66 9.31 3.89
C GLU A 77 -8.14 9.34 4.14
N ALA A 78 -7.69 9.04 5.35
CA ALA A 78 -6.28 9.02 5.71
C ALA A 78 -5.51 7.87 5.06
N GLY A 79 -6.16 6.72 4.84
CA GLY A 79 -5.52 5.52 4.28
C GLY A 79 -5.73 5.32 2.77
N MET A 80 -6.77 5.93 2.18
CA MET A 80 -7.20 5.62 0.80
C MET A 80 -7.94 6.73 0.02
N VAL A 81 -8.05 7.99 0.48
CA VAL A 81 -8.65 9.05 -0.37
C VAL A 81 -7.66 9.63 -1.35
N LEU A 82 -7.33 8.79 -2.31
CA LEU A 82 -6.60 9.21 -3.49
C LEU A 82 -7.31 8.82 -4.78
N PHE A 83 -8.41 8.08 -4.67
CA PHE A 83 -9.19 7.61 -5.80
C PHE A 83 -10.68 7.82 -5.53
N SER A 84 -11.17 9.02 -5.78
CA SER A 84 -12.60 9.29 -5.99
C SER A 84 -13.08 8.80 -7.37
N GLY A 85 -12.16 8.29 -8.21
CA GLY A 85 -12.40 7.87 -9.59
C GLY A 85 -12.60 9.06 -10.53
N ARG A 86 -12.26 10.27 -10.07
CA ARG A 86 -12.42 11.54 -10.80
C ARG A 86 -11.10 12.26 -11.01
N GLU A 87 -10.03 11.71 -10.46
CA GLU A 87 -8.68 12.23 -10.60
C GLU A 87 -8.23 12.11 -12.05
N LYS A 88 -7.51 13.13 -12.50
CA LYS A 88 -6.87 13.08 -13.81
C LYS A 88 -5.64 12.17 -13.76
N PRO A 89 -5.26 11.54 -14.89
CA PRO A 89 -4.03 10.78 -15.02
C PRO A 89 -2.80 11.39 -14.33
N GLU A 90 -2.56 12.68 -14.57
CA GLU A 90 -1.42 13.42 -14.03
C GLU A 90 -1.45 13.54 -12.49
N GLU A 91 -2.64 13.62 -11.90
CA GLU A 91 -2.83 13.69 -10.44
C GLU A 91 -2.51 12.34 -9.79
N LEU A 92 -2.92 11.25 -10.43
CA LEU A 92 -2.63 9.90 -9.97
C LEU A 92 -1.14 9.53 -10.08
N ILE A 93 -0.47 10.00 -11.13
CA ILE A 93 0.97 9.80 -11.31
C ILE A 93 1.75 10.62 -10.26
N ALA A 94 1.34 11.88 -10.01
CA ALA A 94 1.93 12.74 -8.99
C ALA A 94 1.80 12.15 -7.58
N LEU A 95 0.65 11.55 -7.33
CA LEU A 95 0.43 10.79 -6.13
C LEU A 95 1.41 9.63 -5.99
N ALA A 96 1.42 8.71 -6.97
CA ALA A 96 2.27 7.52 -6.91
C ALA A 96 3.72 7.91 -6.58
N TRP A 97 4.24 8.93 -7.27
CA TRP A 97 5.59 9.44 -7.03
C TRP A 97 5.83 9.90 -5.58
N SER A 98 4.82 10.52 -4.96
CA SER A 98 4.92 11.00 -3.58
C SER A 98 4.82 9.89 -2.55
N LEU A 99 4.08 8.82 -2.86
CA LEU A 99 4.03 7.62 -2.03
C LEU A 99 5.38 6.89 -2.07
N GLU A 100 5.99 6.75 -3.25
CA GLU A 100 7.37 6.25 -3.41
C GLU A 100 8.37 7.12 -2.64
N GLU A 101 8.19 8.44 -2.62
CA GLU A 101 9.04 9.32 -1.81
C GLU A 101 8.93 9.00 -0.32
N GLY A 102 7.71 8.75 0.17
CA GLY A 102 7.46 8.37 1.54
C GLY A 102 8.10 7.02 1.88
N SER A 103 7.87 6.00 1.05
CA SER A 103 8.44 4.65 1.19
C SER A 103 9.96 4.69 1.18
N ARG A 104 10.56 5.41 0.21
CA ARG A 104 12.01 5.64 0.12
C ARG A 104 12.60 6.24 1.39
N ARG A 105 11.95 7.26 1.97
CA ARG A 105 12.40 7.90 3.23
C ARG A 105 12.33 6.94 4.40
N PHE A 106 11.26 6.17 4.50
CA PHE A 106 11.11 5.13 5.50
C PHE A 106 12.21 4.07 5.36
N TYR A 107 12.43 3.52 4.17
CA TYR A 107 13.47 2.50 3.92
C TYR A 107 14.87 3.00 4.16
N ARG A 108 15.20 4.25 3.78
CA ARG A 108 16.50 4.86 4.08
C ARG A 108 16.73 4.96 5.59
N SER A 109 15.68 5.25 6.34
CA SER A 109 15.75 5.28 7.81
C SER A 109 15.97 3.87 8.37
N MET A 110 15.32 2.84 7.82
CA MET A 110 15.52 1.45 8.24
C MET A 110 16.93 0.95 7.90
N ALA A 111 17.44 1.22 6.71
CA ALA A 111 18.81 0.89 6.31
C ALA A 111 19.87 1.55 7.22
N SER A 112 19.57 2.73 7.76
CA SER A 112 20.48 3.46 8.66
C SER A 112 20.36 3.03 10.13
N ALA A 113 19.19 2.56 10.56
CA ALA A 113 18.89 2.30 11.97
C ALA A 113 19.01 0.83 12.38
N LEU A 114 18.85 -0.12 11.45
CA LEU A 114 18.92 -1.54 11.75
C LEU A 114 20.38 -2.02 11.84
N GLU A 115 20.64 -2.96 12.75
CA GLU A 115 21.96 -3.60 12.90
C GLU A 115 22.10 -4.86 12.04
N ASP A 116 20.98 -5.47 11.65
CA ASP A 116 20.96 -6.72 10.89
C ASP A 116 21.42 -6.49 9.45
N ARG A 117 22.59 -7.04 9.09
CA ARG A 117 23.22 -6.78 7.79
C ARG A 117 22.40 -7.26 6.59
N GLU A 118 21.65 -8.35 6.72
CA GLU A 118 20.81 -8.83 5.61
C GLU A 118 19.61 -7.91 5.43
N ALA A 119 18.99 -7.47 6.53
CA ALA A 119 17.91 -6.49 6.48
C ALA A 119 18.41 -5.13 5.94
N VAL A 120 19.56 -4.64 6.38
CA VAL A 120 20.17 -3.40 5.86
C VAL A 120 20.40 -3.50 4.35
N GLY A 121 21.00 -4.60 3.88
CA GLY A 121 21.23 -4.82 2.45
C GLY A 121 19.93 -4.92 1.63
N LEU A 122 18.87 -5.49 2.21
CA LEU A 122 17.54 -5.48 1.62
C LEU A 122 16.99 -4.04 1.51
N PHE A 123 16.96 -3.28 2.60
CA PHE A 123 16.43 -1.90 2.63
C PHE A 123 17.22 -0.95 1.74
N ASP A 124 18.54 -1.06 1.67
CA ASP A 124 19.36 -0.35 0.69
C ASP A 124 18.96 -0.68 -0.76
N GLY A 125 18.59 -1.95 -1.00
CA GLY A 125 18.03 -2.41 -2.27
C GLY A 125 16.71 -1.74 -2.59
N LEU A 126 15.79 -1.68 -1.62
CA LEU A 126 14.49 -1.04 -1.77
C LEU A 126 14.64 0.47 -2.03
N VAL A 127 15.52 1.18 -1.30
CA VAL A 127 15.79 2.62 -1.56
C VAL A 127 16.18 2.88 -3.02
N ARG A 128 17.01 2.02 -3.61
CA ARG A 128 17.41 2.15 -5.03
C ARG A 128 16.27 1.81 -5.99
N ALA A 129 15.39 0.89 -5.62
CA ALA A 129 14.23 0.57 -6.43
C ALA A 129 13.23 1.73 -6.42
N GLU A 130 12.98 2.32 -5.27
CA GLU A 130 12.14 3.52 -5.13
C GLU A 130 12.67 4.71 -5.96
N ASP A 131 14.00 4.91 -5.97
CA ASP A 131 14.64 5.89 -6.86
C ASP A 131 14.33 5.61 -8.34
N HIS A 132 14.34 4.32 -8.73
CA HIS A 132 14.03 3.89 -10.08
C HIS A 132 12.56 4.12 -10.43
N HIS A 133 11.63 3.77 -9.54
CA HIS A 133 10.20 3.96 -9.73
C HIS A 133 9.86 5.44 -9.87
N GLN A 134 10.39 6.29 -8.99
CA GLN A 134 10.23 7.74 -9.08
C GLN A 134 10.69 8.29 -10.44
N ALA A 135 11.83 7.82 -10.95
CA ALA A 135 12.33 8.22 -12.26
C ALA A 135 11.41 7.75 -13.41
N ALA A 136 10.88 6.53 -13.32
CA ALA A 136 9.93 6.00 -14.28
C ALA A 136 8.62 6.80 -14.29
N LEU A 137 8.09 7.14 -13.11
CA LEU A 137 6.87 7.94 -12.93
C LEU A 137 7.01 9.35 -13.50
N VAL A 138 8.18 9.99 -13.35
CA VAL A 138 8.46 11.27 -14.03
C VAL A 138 8.35 11.11 -15.55
N GLY A 139 8.84 10.00 -16.11
CA GLY A 139 8.68 9.69 -17.53
C GLY A 139 7.21 9.60 -17.97
N VAL A 140 6.39 8.89 -17.19
CA VAL A 140 4.95 8.74 -17.46
C VAL A 140 4.23 10.08 -17.32
N TYR A 141 4.58 10.89 -16.33
CA TYR A 141 4.01 12.22 -16.14
C TYR A 141 4.27 13.14 -17.32
N ARG A 142 5.50 13.16 -17.86
CA ARG A 142 5.84 13.93 -19.07
C ARG A 142 5.02 13.48 -20.28
N GLU A 143 4.80 12.18 -20.44
CA GLU A 143 3.97 11.64 -21.51
C GLU A 143 2.51 12.08 -21.36
N ALA A 144 1.94 11.97 -20.15
CA ALA A 144 0.55 12.30 -19.87
C ALA A 144 0.25 13.79 -20.03
N THR A 145 1.19 14.66 -19.65
CA THR A 145 1.00 16.12 -19.67
C THR A 145 1.52 16.79 -20.94
N GLY A 146 2.40 16.12 -21.69
CA GLY A 146 3.16 16.72 -22.79
C GLY A 146 4.26 17.69 -22.33
N ASP A 147 4.45 17.87 -21.02
CA ASP A 147 5.45 18.77 -20.47
C ASP A 147 6.80 18.06 -20.30
N THR A 148 7.67 18.22 -21.29
CA THR A 148 9.00 17.59 -21.31
C THR A 148 10.03 18.28 -20.42
N ALA A 149 9.72 19.46 -19.87
CA ALA A 149 10.62 20.24 -19.03
C ALA A 149 10.58 19.82 -17.55
N VAL A 150 9.56 19.04 -17.14
CA VAL A 150 9.36 18.58 -15.76
C VAL A 150 10.51 17.67 -15.34
N SER A 151 11.33 18.09 -14.39
CA SER A 151 12.39 17.26 -13.78
C SER A 151 11.95 16.51 -12.51
N ALA A 152 10.87 16.97 -11.88
CA ALA A 152 10.21 16.37 -10.73
C ALA A 152 8.72 16.73 -10.76
N ILE A 153 7.84 15.81 -10.33
CA ILE A 153 6.40 16.01 -10.46
C ILE A 153 5.92 17.08 -9.47
N PRO A 154 5.16 18.11 -9.90
CA PRO A 154 4.71 19.18 -9.02
C PRO A 154 3.88 18.68 -7.83
N GLU A 155 4.29 19.10 -6.64
CA GLU A 155 3.74 18.75 -5.33
C GLU A 155 2.29 19.19 -5.05
N VAL A 156 1.58 19.74 -6.04
CA VAL A 156 0.45 20.67 -5.84
C VAL A 156 -0.94 20.02 -5.64
N PHE A 157 -1.05 18.70 -5.50
CA PHE A 157 -2.35 18.01 -5.52
C PHE A 157 -2.81 17.40 -4.18
N PHE A 158 -2.05 17.57 -3.10
CA PHE A 158 -2.35 16.83 -1.87
C PHE A 158 -3.37 17.55 -0.99
N LEU A 159 -4.44 16.81 -0.65
CA LEU A 159 -5.44 17.13 0.37
C LEU A 159 -4.79 17.31 1.75
N GLY A 160 -4.05 18.39 1.96
CA GLY A 160 -3.42 18.75 3.24
C GLY A 160 -2.25 17.87 3.70
N ALA A 161 -1.80 16.90 2.90
CA ALA A 161 -0.59 16.12 3.17
C ALA A 161 0.62 16.73 2.45
N VAL A 162 1.76 16.85 3.13
CA VAL A 162 2.99 17.34 2.49
C VAL A 162 3.66 16.17 1.74
N PRO A 163 4.15 16.38 0.51
CA PRO A 163 4.88 15.37 -0.26
C PRO A 163 6.00 14.69 0.54
N GLY A 164 6.01 13.35 0.50
CA GLY A 164 6.98 12.53 1.23
C GLY A 164 6.77 12.50 2.75
N GLU A 165 5.65 13.00 3.27
CA GLU A 165 5.21 12.72 4.65
C GLU A 165 4.28 11.52 4.75
N VAL A 166 3.73 11.07 3.62
CA VAL A 166 2.86 9.91 3.49
C VAL A 166 3.52 8.89 2.56
N MET A 167 3.44 7.62 2.92
CA MET A 167 3.89 6.49 2.14
C MET A 167 2.70 5.60 1.74
N GLU A 168 3.01 4.54 1.02
CA GLU A 168 2.03 3.58 0.52
C GLU A 168 1.02 3.12 1.60
N GLY A 169 -0.24 2.96 1.19
CA GLY A 169 -1.35 2.69 2.11
C GLY A 169 -1.79 3.88 2.97
N GLY A 170 -1.37 5.10 2.62
CA GLY A 170 -1.78 6.35 3.28
C GLY A 170 -1.12 6.59 4.63
N MET A 171 -0.01 5.91 4.89
CA MET A 171 0.62 5.93 6.21
C MET A 171 1.57 7.11 6.36
N SER A 172 1.55 7.79 7.51
CA SER A 172 2.55 8.82 7.76
C SER A 172 3.94 8.21 8.01
N VAL A 173 4.96 8.72 7.31
CA VAL A 173 6.36 8.36 7.52
C VAL A 173 6.75 8.58 8.99
N MET A 174 6.37 9.70 9.59
CA MET A 174 6.69 9.98 11.00
C MET A 174 6.04 8.96 11.95
N LYS A 175 4.77 8.62 11.74
CA LYS A 175 4.08 7.62 12.59
C LYS A 175 4.71 6.24 12.44
N ALA A 176 5.11 5.86 11.23
CA ALA A 176 5.79 4.60 11.00
C ALA A 176 7.17 4.55 11.65
N LEU A 177 7.96 5.62 11.51
CA LEU A 177 9.26 5.76 12.18
C LEU A 177 9.16 5.77 13.70
N GLU A 178 8.05 6.29 14.25
CA GLU A 178 7.78 6.17 15.69
C GLU A 178 7.41 4.73 16.05
N TRP A 179 6.53 4.08 15.29
CA TRP A 179 6.05 2.73 15.56
C TRP A 179 7.16 1.67 15.53
N VAL A 180 8.11 1.79 14.59
CA VAL A 180 9.25 0.85 14.47
C VAL A 180 10.27 0.97 15.61
N LYS A 181 10.18 2.01 16.46
CA LYS A 181 11.07 2.11 17.62
C LYS A 181 10.80 0.97 18.58
N GLY A 182 11.85 0.20 18.88
CA GLY A 182 11.76 -0.97 19.76
C GLY A 182 11.02 -2.16 19.14
N LYS A 183 10.87 -2.18 17.81
CA LYS A 183 10.36 -3.33 17.07
C LYS A 183 11.48 -4.24 16.59
N GLU A 184 11.16 -5.51 16.43
CA GLU A 184 12.08 -6.48 15.85
C GLU A 184 12.14 -6.30 14.35
N VAL A 185 13.23 -6.75 13.72
CA VAL A 185 13.39 -6.71 12.25
C VAL A 185 12.22 -7.36 11.53
N ASN A 186 11.63 -8.41 12.10
CA ASN A 186 10.48 -9.10 11.50
C ASN A 186 9.23 -8.20 11.44
N ASP A 187 8.99 -7.39 12.48
CA ASP A 187 7.86 -6.45 12.50
C ASP A 187 8.05 -5.35 11.45
N VAL A 188 9.29 -4.89 11.27
CA VAL A 188 9.65 -3.89 10.25
C VAL A 188 9.45 -4.46 8.85
N LEU A 189 9.89 -5.71 8.62
CA LEU A 189 9.68 -6.41 7.34
C LEU A 189 8.20 -6.65 7.05
N ASP A 190 7.39 -7.03 8.05
CA ASP A 190 5.94 -7.19 7.89
C ASP A 190 5.26 -5.85 7.51
N LEU A 191 5.71 -4.74 8.10
CA LEU A 191 5.24 -3.41 7.71
C LEU A 191 5.63 -3.08 6.26
N SER A 192 6.90 -3.30 5.89
CA SER A 192 7.37 -3.07 4.51
C SER A 192 6.64 -3.93 3.49
N LEU A 193 6.34 -5.19 3.80
CA LEU A 193 5.50 -6.04 2.97
C LEU A 193 4.12 -5.43 2.71
N ALA A 194 3.51 -4.81 3.73
CA ALA A 194 2.22 -4.15 3.56
C ALA A 194 2.33 -2.94 2.62
N LEU A 195 3.36 -2.10 2.78
CA LEU A 195 3.62 -0.95 1.90
C LEU A 195 3.75 -1.38 0.44
N GLU A 196 4.57 -2.39 0.17
CA GLU A 196 4.88 -2.87 -1.18
C GLU A 196 3.68 -3.60 -1.80
N SER A 197 2.86 -4.24 -0.97
CA SER A 197 1.58 -4.80 -1.41
C SER A 197 0.60 -3.70 -1.83
N HIS A 198 0.61 -2.55 -1.14
CA HIS A 198 -0.20 -1.40 -1.51
C HIS A 198 0.28 -0.74 -2.80
N ALA A 199 1.61 -0.58 -2.98
CA ALA A 199 2.23 -0.11 -4.22
C ALA A 199 1.86 -1.02 -5.41
N PHE A 200 2.01 -2.33 -5.23
CA PHE A 200 1.62 -3.34 -6.23
C PHE A 200 0.16 -3.17 -6.67
N ASP A 201 -0.75 -3.09 -5.70
CA ASP A 201 -2.18 -2.94 -5.97
C ASP A 201 -2.53 -1.59 -6.61
N LEU A 202 -1.83 -0.52 -6.23
CA LEU A 202 -1.93 0.77 -6.88
C LEU A 202 -1.52 0.67 -8.34
N TYR A 203 -0.36 0.09 -8.66
CA TYR A 203 0.15 0.01 -10.02
C TYR A 203 -0.67 -0.89 -10.94
N ILE A 204 -1.22 -2.00 -10.43
CA ILE A 204 -2.16 -2.81 -11.19
C ILE A 204 -3.43 -2.01 -11.54
N ARG A 205 -3.93 -1.15 -10.64
CA ARG A 205 -5.06 -0.27 -10.93
C ARG A 205 -4.70 0.79 -11.95
N MET A 206 -3.57 1.46 -11.78
CA MET A 206 -3.08 2.48 -12.72
C MET A 206 -2.91 1.93 -14.14
N ALA A 207 -2.40 0.71 -14.29
CA ALA A 207 -2.28 0.04 -15.58
C ALA A 207 -3.63 -0.26 -16.27
N ARG A 208 -4.72 -0.32 -15.51
CA ARG A 208 -6.08 -0.55 -16.05
C ARG A 208 -6.76 0.77 -16.43
N GLU A 209 -6.66 1.78 -15.56
CA GLU A 209 -7.41 3.03 -15.65
C GLU A 209 -6.81 4.05 -16.63
N LEU A 210 -5.48 4.09 -16.79
CA LEU A 210 -4.85 5.10 -17.64
C LEU A 210 -5.03 4.84 -19.13
N ALA A 211 -5.26 5.92 -19.89
CA ALA A 211 -5.15 5.90 -21.34
C ALA A 211 -3.67 5.96 -21.78
N GLY A 212 -3.32 5.25 -22.86
CA GLY A 212 -1.97 5.25 -23.42
C GLY A 212 -1.18 3.96 -23.15
N GLU A 213 -0.75 3.30 -24.23
CA GLU A 213 -0.11 1.99 -24.15
C GLU A 213 1.27 2.02 -23.46
N SER A 214 1.99 3.15 -23.56
CA SER A 214 3.30 3.31 -22.91
C SER A 214 3.17 3.47 -21.40
N ALA A 215 2.28 4.36 -20.93
CA ALA A 215 1.95 4.49 -19.50
C ALA A 215 1.50 3.15 -18.88
N LYS A 216 0.61 2.41 -19.54
CA LYS A 216 0.17 1.09 -19.08
C LYS A 216 1.32 0.11 -18.90
N ARG A 217 2.25 0.06 -19.86
CA ARG A 217 3.44 -0.80 -19.77
C ARG A 217 4.34 -0.40 -18.60
N VAL A 218 4.54 0.88 -18.34
CA VAL A 218 5.35 1.32 -17.20
C VAL A 218 4.74 0.83 -15.89
N PHE A 219 3.44 1.03 -15.67
CA PHE A 219 2.79 0.55 -14.44
C PHE A 219 2.75 -0.98 -14.32
N GLN A 220 2.69 -1.72 -15.43
CA GLN A 220 2.85 -3.18 -15.40
C GLN A 220 4.26 -3.60 -14.99
N VAL A 221 5.29 -2.87 -15.43
CA VAL A 221 6.69 -3.11 -15.02
C VAL A 221 6.86 -2.78 -13.55
N LEU A 222 6.40 -1.61 -13.08
CA LEU A 222 6.47 -1.24 -11.67
C LEU A 222 5.77 -2.29 -10.78
N ALA A 223 4.56 -2.71 -11.13
CA ALA A 223 3.88 -3.78 -10.41
C ALA A 223 4.68 -5.11 -10.41
N ALA A 224 5.37 -5.44 -11.50
CA ALA A 224 6.22 -6.62 -11.53
C ALA A 224 7.47 -6.47 -10.62
N GLU A 225 8.03 -5.26 -10.51
CA GLU A 225 9.14 -4.93 -9.62
C GLU A 225 8.72 -5.03 -8.15
N GLU A 226 7.56 -4.50 -7.76
CA GLU A 226 7.04 -4.65 -6.39
C GLU A 226 6.85 -6.12 -6.00
N LYS A 227 6.41 -6.94 -6.94
CA LYS A 227 6.31 -8.38 -6.69
C LYS A 227 7.69 -8.99 -6.36
N VAL A 228 8.75 -8.56 -7.05
CA VAL A 228 10.12 -9.02 -6.76
C VAL A 228 10.57 -8.54 -5.38
N HIS A 229 10.20 -7.33 -4.97
CA HIS A 229 10.48 -6.83 -3.61
C HIS A 229 9.78 -7.66 -2.55
N LEU A 230 8.48 -7.94 -2.73
CA LEU A 230 7.69 -8.82 -1.87
C LEU A 230 8.34 -10.20 -1.74
N ASP A 231 8.72 -10.83 -2.86
CA ASP A 231 9.36 -12.15 -2.86
C ASP A 231 10.68 -12.14 -2.06
N ARG A 232 11.48 -11.08 -2.17
CA ARG A 232 12.74 -10.92 -1.42
C ARG A 232 12.51 -10.71 0.08
N MET A 233 11.53 -9.92 0.45
CA MET A 233 11.15 -9.70 1.85
C MET A 233 10.60 -10.98 2.49
N VAL A 234 9.73 -11.70 1.79
CA VAL A 234 9.18 -12.99 2.25
C VAL A 234 10.32 -13.99 2.46
N ALA A 235 11.23 -14.13 1.51
CA ALA A 235 12.37 -15.03 1.65
C ALA A 235 13.24 -14.70 2.89
N LEU A 236 13.47 -13.41 3.16
CA LEU A 236 14.19 -12.98 4.35
C LEU A 236 13.38 -13.28 5.63
N LEU A 237 12.09 -12.96 5.66
CA LEU A 237 11.20 -13.26 6.79
C LEU A 237 11.13 -14.75 7.11
N GLU A 238 10.99 -15.60 6.10
CA GLU A 238 10.96 -17.05 6.26
C GLU A 238 12.28 -17.57 6.84
N LYS A 239 13.41 -17.12 6.29
CA LYS A 239 14.73 -17.47 6.80
C LYS A 239 14.92 -17.07 8.27
N ARG A 240 14.37 -15.91 8.66
CA ARG A 240 14.44 -15.40 10.04
C ARG A 240 13.50 -16.11 11.00
N ARG A 241 12.30 -16.50 10.54
CA ARG A 241 11.29 -17.21 11.37
C ARG A 241 11.60 -18.70 11.51
N PHE A 242 12.24 -19.29 10.49
CA PHE A 242 12.53 -20.73 10.42
C PHE A 242 13.99 -21.02 10.05
N PRO A 243 14.96 -20.65 10.91
CA PRO A 243 16.37 -20.90 10.64
C PRO A 243 16.64 -22.42 10.57
N GLY A 244 16.87 -22.96 9.38
CA GLY A 244 17.21 -24.37 9.13
C GLY A 244 16.24 -25.16 8.25
N ALA A 245 15.17 -24.55 7.73
CA ALA A 245 14.34 -25.15 6.68
C ALA A 245 14.98 -24.90 5.30
N SER A 246 15.97 -25.72 4.95
CA SER A 246 16.56 -25.78 3.60
C SER A 246 16.93 -27.21 3.26
#